data_AF-E0IBS4-F1
#
_entry.id   AF-E0IBS4-F1
#
_cell.length_a   1.000
_cell.length_b   1.000
_cell.length_c   1.000
_cell.angle_alpha   90.00
_cell.angle_beta   90.00
_cell.angle_gamma   90.00
#
_symmetry.space_group_name_H-M   'P 1'
#
loop_
_entity.id
_entity.type
_entity.pdbx_description
1 polymer ?
#
loop_
_entity_poly.entity_id
_entity_poly.type
_entity_poly.pdbx_seq_one_letter_code
_entity_poly.pdbx_strand_id
1 'polypeptide(L)'
;MDETAVIEQLSNYKRIVARIKVLENYSIGAGITVSRLNQDDQLMELHRKLRGMPTYMYLSKREQELETTAHAYLDKYPSGIRSQLRAIPAQGCDADDDKALRELRAKIEKVIEARTGSKDGYEAVIERLSELQDLQAQRDQIDAALEALESYKPDYAKLLRLRYVEGVPVQEAAAEMKIAERTFRSWRTKALEEFERLAV
;
A
#
# COMPACT_ATOMS: atom_id res chain seq x y z
N MET A 1 -18.57 2.31 7.52
CA MET A 1 -18.36 0.91 7.13
C MET A 1 -19.48 0.08 7.74
N ASP A 2 -19.80 -1.07 7.16
CA ASP A 2 -20.74 -2.01 7.78
C ASP A 2 -19.97 -2.98 8.69
N GLU A 3 -20.62 -3.52 9.74
CA GLU A 3 -20.00 -4.50 10.66
C GLU A 3 -19.42 -5.69 9.88
N THR A 4 -20.12 -6.10 8.82
CA THR A 4 -19.72 -7.16 7.90
C THR A 4 -18.39 -6.87 7.19
N ALA A 5 -18.16 -5.62 6.78
CA ALA A 5 -16.93 -5.20 6.09
C ALA A 5 -15.71 -5.22 7.02
N VAL A 6 -15.88 -4.78 8.28
CA VAL A 6 -14.82 -4.83 9.30
C VAL A 6 -14.43 -6.28 9.61
N ILE A 7 -15.44 -7.15 9.75
CA ILE A 7 -15.20 -8.59 9.97
C ILE A 7 -14.46 -9.20 8.79
N GLU A 8 -14.87 -8.89 7.56
CA GLU A 8 -14.21 -9.38 6.36
C GLU A 8 -12.75 -8.91 6.28
N GLN A 9 -12.50 -7.62 6.55
CA GLN A 9 -11.16 -7.04 6.56
C GLN A 9 -10.24 -7.76 7.56
N LEU A 10 -10.69 -7.95 8.80
CA LEU A 10 -9.92 -8.64 9.84
C LEU A 10 -9.75 -10.14 9.52
N SER A 11 -10.79 -10.79 9.00
CA SER A 11 -10.76 -12.22 8.63
C SER A 11 -9.82 -12.50 7.46
N ASN A 12 -9.63 -11.53 6.57
CA ASN A 12 -8.70 -11.62 5.45
C ASN A 12 -7.24 -11.34 5.85
N TYR A 13 -6.95 -10.88 7.08
CA TYR A 13 -5.61 -10.50 7.51
C TYR A 13 -4.55 -11.60 7.27
N LYS A 14 -4.81 -12.84 7.73
CA LYS A 14 -3.88 -13.96 7.52
C LYS A 14 -3.66 -14.27 6.04
N ARG A 15 -4.69 -14.09 5.20
CA ARG A 15 -4.60 -14.25 3.74
C ARG A 15 -3.73 -13.17 3.12
N ILE A 16 -3.90 -11.91 3.54
CA ILE A 16 -3.07 -10.76 3.13
C ILE A 16 -1.60 -11.05 3.47
N VAL A 17 -1.30 -11.41 4.72
CA VAL A 17 0.08 -11.71 5.18
C VAL A 17 0.68 -12.87 4.39
N ALA A 18 -0.07 -13.96 4.17
CA ALA A 18 0.40 -15.08 3.37
C ALA A 18 0.70 -14.67 1.92
N ARG A 19 -0.15 -13.82 1.32
CA ARG A 19 0.03 -13.34 -0.06
C ARG A 19 1.24 -12.42 -0.19
N ILE A 20 1.46 -11.51 0.77
CA ILE A 20 2.67 -10.69 0.87
C ILE A 20 3.91 -11.60 0.86
N LYS A 21 3.93 -12.62 1.72
CA LYS A 21 5.08 -13.55 1.81
C LYS A 21 5.35 -14.29 0.49
N VAL A 22 4.30 -14.65 -0.26
CA VAL A 22 4.44 -15.27 -1.59
C VAL A 22 5.03 -14.27 -2.59
N LEU A 23 4.51 -13.04 -2.61
CA LEU A 23 4.97 -12.00 -3.53
C LEU A 23 6.42 -11.58 -3.23
N GLU A 24 6.80 -11.41 -1.96
CA GLU A 24 8.16 -11.03 -1.57
C GLU A 24 9.23 -12.03 -2.02
N ASN A 25 8.89 -13.33 -2.02
CA ASN A 25 9.79 -14.42 -2.40
C ASN A 25 9.74 -14.76 -3.90
N TYR A 26 8.91 -14.07 -4.67
CA TYR A 26 8.81 -14.29 -6.11
C TYR A 26 10.09 -13.79 -6.80
N SER A 27 10.73 -14.66 -7.57
CA SER A 27 11.93 -14.34 -8.36
C SER A 27 11.53 -13.72 -9.69
N ILE A 28 12.13 -12.59 -10.02
CA ILE A 28 11.85 -11.82 -11.24
C ILE A 28 12.93 -12.06 -12.32
N GLY A 29 13.92 -12.90 -12.03
CA GLY A 29 15.08 -13.13 -12.91
C GLY A 29 16.34 -12.46 -12.37
N ALA A 30 17.50 -12.86 -12.90
CA ALA A 30 18.83 -12.42 -12.47
C ALA A 30 19.12 -12.57 -10.95
N GLY A 31 18.36 -13.41 -10.24
CA GLY A 31 18.49 -13.59 -8.78
C GLY A 31 17.87 -12.45 -7.94
N ILE A 32 17.04 -11.60 -8.54
CA ILE A 32 16.35 -10.49 -7.86
C ILE A 32 14.94 -10.94 -7.44
N THR A 33 14.57 -10.66 -6.19
CA THR A 33 13.23 -10.87 -5.64
C THR A 33 12.41 -9.57 -5.65
N VAL A 34 11.08 -9.67 -5.67
CA VAL A 34 10.17 -8.50 -5.61
C VAL A 34 10.47 -7.64 -4.37
N SER A 35 10.81 -8.26 -3.24
CA SER A 35 11.12 -7.56 -1.99
C SER A 35 12.30 -6.59 -2.10
N ARG A 36 13.37 -6.96 -2.82
CA ARG A 36 14.53 -6.07 -3.03
C ARG A 36 14.18 -4.88 -3.91
N LEU A 37 13.36 -5.09 -4.93
CA LEU A 37 12.86 -4.01 -5.78
C LEU A 37 11.96 -3.01 -5.05
N ASN A 38 11.23 -3.47 -4.03
CA ASN A 38 10.39 -2.61 -3.21
C ASN A 38 11.20 -1.76 -2.20
N GLN A 39 12.37 -2.24 -1.75
CA GLN A 39 13.23 -1.53 -0.80
C GLN A 39 14.05 -0.39 -1.43
N ASP A 40 14.27 -0.43 -2.75
CA ASP A 40 15.04 0.59 -3.50
C ASP A 40 14.23 1.87 -3.83
N ASP A 41 13.24 2.20 -3.00
CA ASP A 41 12.45 3.45 -3.05
C ASP A 41 13.23 4.68 -2.53
N GLN A 42 14.56 4.57 -2.42
CA GLN A 42 15.50 5.63 -2.02
C GLN A 42 15.37 6.90 -2.87
N LEU A 43 14.93 6.77 -4.13
CA LEU A 43 14.65 7.92 -5.01
C LEU A 43 13.41 8.71 -4.57
N MET A 44 12.37 8.04 -4.05
CA MET A 44 11.21 8.72 -3.47
C MET A 44 11.54 9.36 -2.12
N GLU A 45 12.39 8.72 -1.31
CA GLU A 45 12.91 9.33 -0.07
C GLU A 45 13.76 10.56 -0.35
N LEU A 46 14.62 10.52 -1.38
CA LEU A 46 15.40 11.67 -1.85
C LEU A 46 14.46 12.81 -2.26
N HIS A 47 13.43 12.52 -3.06
CA HIS A 47 12.44 13.50 -3.47
C HIS A 47 11.63 14.06 -2.29
N ARG A 48 11.33 13.27 -1.26
CA ARG A 48 10.70 13.75 -0.01
C ARG A 48 11.62 14.71 0.75
N LYS A 49 12.92 14.42 0.81
CA LYS A 49 13.93 15.29 1.43
C LYS A 49 14.13 16.60 0.66
N LEU A 50 13.99 16.56 -0.67
CA LEU A 50 14.12 17.71 -1.56
C LEU A 50 12.84 18.56 -1.68
N ARG A 51 11.69 18.10 -1.17
CA ARG A 51 10.37 18.76 -1.26
C ARG A 51 10.33 20.15 -0.60
N GLY A 52 11.33 20.52 0.21
CA GLY A 52 11.49 21.86 0.79
C GLY A 52 12.36 22.82 -0.03
N MET A 53 12.94 22.37 -1.14
CA MET A 53 13.78 23.19 -2.02
C MET A 53 13.03 23.54 -3.31
N PRO A 54 13.26 24.73 -3.89
CA PRO A 54 12.71 25.05 -5.20
C PRO A 54 13.22 24.07 -6.26
N THR A 55 12.32 23.59 -7.10
CA THR A 55 12.58 22.56 -8.14
C THR A 55 13.71 22.95 -9.09
N TYR A 56 13.89 24.25 -9.34
CA TYR A 56 14.98 24.76 -10.17
C TYR A 56 16.41 24.54 -9.62
N MET A 57 16.55 24.20 -8.34
CA MET A 57 17.87 23.92 -7.75
C MET A 57 18.37 22.50 -8.00
N TYR A 58 17.48 21.55 -8.33
CA TYR A 58 17.84 20.14 -8.45
C TYR A 58 17.25 19.44 -9.69
N LEU A 59 16.38 20.12 -10.45
CA LEU A 59 15.89 19.67 -11.74
C LEU A 59 16.45 20.55 -12.86
N SER A 60 16.84 19.92 -13.97
CA SER A 60 17.19 20.65 -15.19
C SER A 60 15.96 21.38 -15.76
N LYS A 61 16.17 22.37 -16.64
CA LYS A 61 15.07 23.11 -17.29
C LYS A 61 14.07 22.18 -17.98
N ARG A 62 14.56 21.12 -18.63
CA ARG A 62 13.71 20.12 -19.28
C ARG A 62 12.91 19.29 -18.26
N GLU A 63 13.49 18.98 -17.11
CA GLU A 63 12.80 18.22 -16.06
C GLU A 63 11.76 19.06 -15.32
N GLN A 64 12.00 20.37 -15.17
CA GLN A 64 11.00 21.31 -14.68
C GLN A 64 9.79 21.43 -15.63
N GLU A 65 10.03 21.41 -16.95
CA GLU A 65 8.96 21.36 -17.95
C GLU A 65 8.14 20.08 -17.81
N LEU A 66 8.79 18.92 -17.69
CA LEU A 66 8.11 17.63 -17.49
C LEU A 66 7.33 17.57 -16.17
N GLU A 67 7.90 18.12 -15.08
CA GLU A 67 7.24 18.22 -13.79
C GLU A 67 6.00 19.11 -13.86
N THR A 68 6.11 20.28 -14.51
CA THR A 68 4.99 21.22 -14.71
C THR A 68 3.87 20.59 -15.52
N THR A 69 4.19 19.88 -16.62
CA THR A 69 3.21 19.12 -17.40
C THR A 69 2.58 18.02 -16.54
N ALA A 70 3.37 17.24 -15.79
CA ALA A 70 2.82 16.23 -14.89
C ALA A 70 1.87 16.84 -13.84
N HIS A 71 2.21 17.98 -13.24
CA HIS A 71 1.35 18.69 -12.28
C HIS A 71 0.02 19.16 -12.88
N ALA A 72 -0.01 19.52 -14.17
CA ALA A 72 -1.24 19.92 -14.84
C ALA A 72 -2.25 18.76 -15.02
N TYR A 73 -1.77 17.51 -15.03
CA TYR A 73 -2.59 16.31 -15.24
C TYR A 73 -2.76 15.43 -13.99
N LEU A 74 -2.06 15.71 -12.90
CA LEU A 74 -2.09 14.94 -11.65
C LEU A 74 -2.91 15.67 -10.57
N ASP A 75 -4.15 15.22 -10.33
CA ASP A 75 -5.00 15.73 -9.23
C ASP A 75 -4.47 15.39 -7.83
N LYS A 76 -3.74 14.26 -7.71
CA LYS A 76 -3.09 13.79 -6.48
C LYS A 76 -1.74 13.21 -6.85
N TYR A 77 -0.72 13.41 -6.01
CA TYR A 77 0.58 12.74 -6.14
C TYR A 77 0.48 11.32 -5.62
N PRO A 78 0.35 10.33 -6.50
CA PRO A 78 0.17 8.98 -6.05
C PRO A 78 1.53 8.48 -5.55
N SER A 79 1.55 7.82 -4.39
CA SER A 79 2.74 7.09 -3.95
C SER A 79 2.91 5.84 -4.80
N GLY A 80 4.15 5.56 -5.22
CA GLY A 80 4.50 4.40 -6.05
C GLY A 80 4.58 4.72 -7.54
N ILE A 81 5.58 4.09 -8.20
CA ILE A 81 5.94 4.30 -9.61
C ILE A 81 4.76 4.00 -10.56
N ARG A 82 3.90 3.02 -10.22
CA ARG A 82 2.72 2.65 -11.04
C ARG A 82 1.55 3.63 -10.90
N SER A 83 1.32 4.14 -9.69
CA SER A 83 0.23 5.09 -9.47
C SER A 83 0.55 6.41 -10.18
N GLN A 84 1.83 6.79 -10.24
CA GLN A 84 2.32 7.89 -11.09
C GLN A 84 2.13 7.58 -12.58
N LEU A 85 2.54 6.40 -13.07
CA LEU A 85 2.39 6.04 -14.49
C LEU A 85 0.93 5.93 -14.96
N ARG A 86 0.00 5.47 -14.10
CA ARG A 86 -1.44 5.42 -14.39
C ARG A 86 -2.11 6.79 -14.32
N ALA A 87 -1.65 7.66 -13.41
CA ALA A 87 -2.20 8.99 -13.27
C ALA A 87 -1.72 9.94 -14.39
N ILE A 88 -0.64 9.59 -15.10
CA ILE A 88 -0.20 10.27 -16.32
C ILE A 88 -1.11 9.84 -17.48
N PRO A 89 -1.93 10.73 -18.07
CA PRO A 89 -2.81 10.41 -19.18
C PRO A 89 -2.04 9.98 -20.43
N ALA A 90 -2.68 9.16 -21.28
CA ALA A 90 -2.07 8.64 -22.51
C ALA A 90 -2.03 9.67 -23.64
N GLN A 91 -2.83 10.72 -23.51
CA GLN A 91 -2.96 11.79 -24.47
C GLN A 91 -3.09 13.10 -23.69
N GLY A 92 -2.30 14.09 -24.07
CA GLY A 92 -2.37 15.45 -23.57
C GLY A 92 -3.41 16.26 -24.32
N CYS A 93 -3.67 17.47 -23.82
CA CYS A 93 -4.57 18.43 -24.45
C CYS A 93 -4.00 18.99 -25.77
N ASP A 94 -2.67 18.96 -25.97
CA ASP A 94 -2.00 19.39 -27.19
C ASP A 94 -0.80 18.50 -27.57
N ALA A 95 -0.18 18.79 -28.72
CA ALA A 95 0.92 18.02 -29.27
C ALA A 95 2.23 18.11 -28.48
N ASP A 96 2.44 19.20 -27.73
CA ASP A 96 3.63 19.42 -26.92
C ASP A 96 3.51 18.67 -25.59
N ASP A 97 2.33 18.68 -24.99
CA ASP A 97 1.96 17.85 -23.84
C ASP A 97 2.03 16.36 -24.18
N ASP A 98 1.53 15.95 -25.34
CA ASP A 98 1.63 14.58 -25.84
C ASP A 98 3.08 14.07 -25.89
N LYS A 99 4.00 14.95 -26.28
CA LYS A 99 5.43 14.64 -26.38
C LYS A 99 6.07 14.57 -24.99
N ALA A 100 5.71 15.49 -24.09
CA ALA A 100 6.16 15.51 -22.70
C ALA A 100 5.67 14.29 -21.90
N LEU A 101 4.39 13.91 -22.06
CA LEU A 101 3.79 12.73 -21.42
C LEU A 101 4.42 11.43 -21.92
N ARG A 102 4.72 11.32 -23.24
CA ARG A 102 5.49 10.20 -23.79
C ARG A 102 6.90 10.12 -23.25
N GLU A 103 7.58 11.26 -23.11
CA GLU A 103 8.93 11.33 -22.54
C GLU A 103 8.95 10.92 -21.05
N LEU A 104 7.95 11.36 -20.27
CA LEU A 104 7.76 10.94 -18.87
C LEU A 104 7.59 9.42 -18.75
N ARG A 105 6.72 8.83 -19.58
CA ARG A 105 6.50 7.37 -19.60
C ARG A 105 7.77 6.62 -19.95
N ALA A 106 8.48 7.05 -20.99
CA ALA A 106 9.74 6.43 -21.41
C ALA A 106 10.83 6.54 -20.34
N LYS A 107 10.88 7.64 -19.56
CA LYS A 107 11.81 7.76 -18.43
C LYS A 107 11.45 6.80 -17.29
N ILE A 108 10.16 6.67 -16.96
CA ILE A 108 9.70 5.72 -15.94
C ILE A 108 9.99 4.28 -16.38
N GLU A 109 9.73 3.95 -17.65
CA GLU A 109 10.05 2.64 -18.24
C GLU A 109 11.54 2.33 -18.18
N LYS A 110 12.42 3.29 -18.51
CA LYS A 110 13.88 3.11 -18.39
C LYS A 110 14.34 2.86 -16.96
N VAL A 111 13.75 3.55 -15.99
CA VAL A 111 14.05 3.31 -14.57
C VAL A 111 13.62 1.90 -14.16
N ILE A 112 12.49 1.42 -14.68
CA ILE A 112 12.00 0.06 -14.45
C ILE A 112 12.93 -0.96 -15.13
N GLU A 113 13.29 -0.75 -16.40
CA GLU A 113 14.19 -1.61 -17.18
C GLU A 113 15.57 -1.75 -16.51
N ALA A 114 16.14 -0.63 -16.05
CA ALA A 114 17.41 -0.61 -15.32
C ALA A 114 17.34 -1.40 -14.00
N ARG A 115 16.15 -1.54 -13.42
CA ARG A 115 15.91 -2.25 -12.15
C ARG A 115 15.55 -3.72 -12.35
N THR A 116 14.82 -4.08 -13.41
CA THR A 116 14.34 -5.45 -13.67
C THR A 116 15.23 -6.25 -14.62
N GLY A 117 16.13 -5.61 -15.36
CA GLY A 117 17.12 -6.29 -16.22
C GLY A 117 16.54 -7.03 -17.43
N SER A 118 15.26 -6.80 -17.78
CA SER A 118 14.61 -7.49 -18.92
C SER A 118 13.60 -6.59 -19.65
N LYS A 119 13.62 -6.64 -20.98
CA LYS A 119 12.76 -5.86 -21.88
C LYS A 119 11.36 -6.45 -22.09
N ASP A 120 11.18 -7.76 -21.88
CA ASP A 120 10.01 -8.48 -22.39
C ASP A 120 9.00 -8.94 -21.31
N GLY A 121 9.19 -8.59 -20.03
CA GLY A 121 8.39 -9.14 -18.93
C GLY A 121 8.07 -8.20 -17.77
N TYR A 122 8.27 -6.89 -17.95
CA TYR A 122 8.17 -5.92 -16.86
C TYR A 122 6.71 -5.66 -16.41
N GLU A 123 5.71 -5.78 -17.28
CA GLU A 123 4.30 -5.57 -16.93
C GLU A 123 3.83 -6.52 -15.81
N ALA A 124 4.15 -7.80 -15.92
CA ALA A 124 3.77 -8.80 -14.91
C ALA A 124 4.53 -8.63 -13.59
N VAL A 125 5.70 -7.99 -13.62
CA VAL A 125 6.47 -7.61 -12.42
C VAL A 125 5.84 -6.40 -11.75
N ILE A 126 5.45 -5.40 -12.54
CA ILE A 126 4.75 -4.20 -12.08
C ILE A 126 3.42 -4.59 -11.43
N GLU A 127 2.66 -5.51 -12.02
CA GLU A 127 1.41 -6.00 -11.44
C GLU A 127 1.60 -6.57 -10.05
N ARG A 128 2.59 -7.44 -9.89
CA ARG A 128 2.91 -8.09 -8.62
C ARG A 128 3.47 -7.12 -7.58
N LEU A 129 4.27 -6.14 -8.01
CA LEU A 129 4.81 -5.11 -7.11
C LEU A 129 3.70 -4.22 -6.56
N SER A 130 2.73 -3.82 -7.38
CA SER A 130 1.59 -3.05 -6.88
C SER A 130 0.68 -3.87 -5.99
N GLU A 131 0.42 -5.12 -6.36
CA GLU A 131 -0.32 -6.03 -5.49
C GLU A 131 0.37 -6.13 -4.12
N LEU A 132 1.70 -6.25 -4.10
CA LEU A 132 2.48 -6.26 -2.87
C LEU A 132 2.29 -4.96 -2.06
N GLN A 133 2.41 -3.79 -2.69
CA GLN A 133 2.27 -2.49 -2.04
C GLN A 133 0.86 -2.27 -1.47
N ASP A 134 -0.18 -2.59 -2.25
CA ASP A 134 -1.57 -2.45 -1.83
C ASP A 134 -1.87 -3.36 -0.63
N LEU A 135 -1.38 -4.60 -0.65
CA LEU A 135 -1.53 -5.55 0.46
C LEU A 135 -0.75 -5.12 1.71
N GLN A 136 0.47 -4.58 1.55
CA GLN A 136 1.25 -4.04 2.66
C GLN A 136 0.52 -2.84 3.30
N ALA A 137 0.00 -1.92 2.50
CA ALA A 137 -0.79 -0.79 3.01
C ALA A 137 -2.04 -1.24 3.78
N GLN A 138 -2.77 -2.25 3.26
CA GLN A 138 -3.93 -2.81 3.95
C GLN A 138 -3.55 -3.48 5.28
N ARG A 139 -2.45 -4.25 5.31
CA ARG A 139 -1.94 -4.85 6.54
C ARG A 139 -1.59 -3.77 7.56
N ASP A 140 -0.82 -2.76 7.15
CA ASP A 140 -0.32 -1.70 8.03
C ASP A 140 -1.47 -0.86 8.59
N GLN A 141 -2.52 -0.61 7.80
CA GLN A 141 -3.75 0.04 8.28
C GLN A 141 -4.45 -0.79 9.38
N ILE A 142 -4.58 -2.11 9.19
CA ILE A 142 -5.19 -3.00 10.19
C ILE A 142 -4.33 -3.03 11.46
N ASP A 143 -3.01 -3.16 11.31
CA ASP A 143 -2.08 -3.20 12.43
C ASP A 143 -2.12 -1.89 13.23
N ALA A 144 -2.09 -0.74 12.56
CA ALA A 144 -2.18 0.57 13.19
C ALA A 144 -3.51 0.76 13.94
N ALA A 145 -4.63 0.35 13.34
CA ALA A 145 -5.94 0.43 14.01
C ALA A 145 -6.03 -0.50 15.23
N LEU A 146 -5.49 -1.72 15.14
CA LEU A 146 -5.45 -2.65 16.28
C LEU A 146 -4.51 -2.17 17.39
N GLU A 147 -3.35 -1.60 17.04
CA GLU A 147 -2.39 -1.04 18.01
C GLU A 147 -2.96 0.20 18.71
N ALA A 148 -3.61 1.09 17.94
CA ALA A 148 -4.33 2.23 18.50
C ALA A 148 -5.42 1.75 19.46
N LEU A 149 -6.24 0.77 19.07
CA LEU A 149 -7.28 0.20 19.93
C LEU A 149 -6.69 -0.45 21.20
N GLU A 150 -5.56 -1.15 21.06
CA GLU A 150 -4.88 -1.81 22.17
C GLU A 150 -4.37 -0.81 23.21
N SER A 151 -3.94 0.38 22.79
CA SER A 151 -3.39 1.41 23.68
C SER A 151 -4.40 1.91 24.74
N TYR A 152 -5.70 1.90 24.44
CA TYR A 152 -6.74 2.41 25.36
C TYR A 152 -7.84 1.39 25.70
N LYS A 153 -8.04 0.35 24.88
CA LYS A 153 -8.98 -0.76 25.12
C LYS A 153 -8.31 -2.10 24.74
N PRO A 154 -7.32 -2.56 25.52
CA PRO A 154 -6.53 -3.76 25.21
C PRO A 154 -7.38 -5.02 25.06
N ASP A 155 -8.43 -5.17 25.88
CA ASP A 155 -9.34 -6.32 25.80
C ASP A 155 -10.11 -6.37 24.47
N TYR A 156 -10.43 -5.23 23.87
CA TYR A 156 -11.16 -5.17 22.61
C TYR A 156 -10.25 -5.53 21.44
N ALA A 157 -9.03 -5.00 21.43
CA ALA A 157 -8.02 -5.39 20.46
C ALA A 157 -7.72 -6.90 20.54
N LYS A 158 -7.54 -7.43 21.75
CA LYS A 158 -7.31 -8.87 21.98
C LYS A 158 -8.48 -9.71 21.49
N LEU A 159 -9.71 -9.30 21.77
CA LEU A 159 -10.92 -9.98 21.28
C LEU A 159 -10.96 -10.06 19.75
N LEU A 160 -10.71 -8.94 19.07
CA LEU A 160 -10.74 -8.88 17.60
C LEU A 160 -9.62 -9.74 16.99
N ARG A 161 -8.42 -9.71 17.57
CA ARG A 161 -7.29 -10.56 17.15
C ARG A 161 -7.64 -12.03 17.27
N LEU A 162 -8.06 -12.49 18.45
CA LEU A 162 -8.41 -13.91 18.66
C LEU A 162 -9.52 -14.36 17.71
N ARG A 163 -10.60 -13.57 17.59
CA ARG A 163 -11.78 -14.00 16.85
C ARG A 163 -11.59 -13.96 15.34
N TYR A 164 -11.05 -12.86 14.81
CA TYR A 164 -11.09 -12.57 13.38
C TYR A 164 -9.72 -12.69 12.73
N VAL A 165 -8.64 -12.31 13.40
CA VAL A 165 -7.29 -12.51 12.86
C VAL A 165 -6.87 -13.97 13.02
N GLU A 166 -7.07 -14.54 14.20
CA GLU A 166 -6.63 -15.90 14.49
C GLU A 166 -7.64 -16.96 14.06
N GLY A 167 -8.93 -16.60 14.02
CA GLY A 167 -10.03 -17.49 13.65
C GLY A 167 -10.53 -18.36 14.80
N VAL A 168 -10.15 -18.05 16.04
CA VAL A 168 -10.50 -18.82 17.24
C VAL A 168 -12.02 -18.77 17.47
N PRO A 169 -12.69 -19.90 17.78
CA PRO A 169 -14.11 -19.90 18.09
C PRO A 169 -14.43 -19.09 19.35
N VAL A 170 -15.65 -18.55 19.43
CA VAL A 170 -16.09 -17.65 20.52
C VAL A 170 -15.86 -18.25 21.90
N GLN A 171 -16.10 -19.56 22.06
CA GLN A 171 -15.91 -20.28 23.33
C GLN A 171 -14.46 -20.29 23.79
N GLU A 172 -13.55 -20.65 22.89
CA GLU A 172 -12.11 -20.71 23.17
C GLU A 172 -11.55 -19.32 23.40
N ALA A 173 -11.95 -18.33 22.59
CA ALA A 173 -11.51 -16.95 22.75
C ALA A 173 -12.01 -16.34 24.07
N ALA A 174 -13.25 -16.62 24.48
CA ALA A 174 -13.79 -16.19 25.76
C ALA A 174 -13.07 -16.87 26.94
N ALA A 175 -12.75 -18.17 26.82
CA ALA A 175 -11.98 -18.91 27.82
C ALA A 175 -10.55 -18.36 27.96
N GLU A 176 -9.88 -18.05 26.85
CA GLU A 176 -8.54 -17.47 26.84
C GLU A 176 -8.50 -16.06 27.45
N MET A 177 -9.55 -15.26 27.20
CA MET A 177 -9.75 -13.97 27.83
C MET A 177 -10.26 -14.06 29.28
N LYS A 178 -10.58 -15.26 29.78
CA LYS A 178 -11.17 -15.52 31.10
C LYS A 178 -12.47 -14.74 31.35
N ILE A 179 -13.31 -14.62 30.33
CA ILE A 179 -14.62 -13.96 30.39
C ILE A 179 -15.75 -14.93 30.03
N ALA A 180 -16.97 -14.62 30.46
CA ALA A 180 -18.15 -15.34 30.01
C ALA A 180 -18.45 -15.05 28.53
N GLU A 181 -18.99 -16.04 27.79
CA GLU A 181 -19.42 -15.84 26.39
C GLU A 181 -20.37 -14.65 26.22
N ARG A 182 -21.24 -14.41 27.19
CA ARG A 182 -22.16 -13.26 27.16
C ARG A 182 -21.41 -11.94 27.16
N THR A 183 -20.36 -11.83 27.97
CA THR A 183 -19.48 -10.65 28.00
C THR A 183 -18.74 -10.52 26.69
N PHE A 184 -18.22 -11.62 26.14
CA PHE A 184 -17.57 -11.65 24.84
C PHE A 184 -18.49 -11.11 23.72
N ARG A 185 -19.73 -11.60 23.62
CA ARG A 185 -20.69 -11.13 22.61
C ARG A 185 -21.04 -9.65 22.76
N SER A 186 -21.16 -9.16 24.00
CA SER A 186 -21.40 -7.74 24.28
C SER A 186 -20.20 -6.86 23.90
N TRP A 187 -18.99 -7.32 24.20
CA TRP A 187 -17.75 -6.61 23.85
C TRP A 187 -17.46 -6.64 22.37
N ARG A 188 -17.80 -7.73 21.66
CA ARG A 188 -17.63 -7.88 20.21
C ARG A 188 -18.22 -6.70 19.44
N THR A 189 -19.49 -6.36 19.68
CA THR A 189 -20.15 -5.25 18.96
C THR A 189 -19.44 -3.93 19.21
N LYS A 190 -19.11 -3.65 20.48
CA LYS A 190 -18.39 -2.42 20.86
C LYS A 190 -16.98 -2.37 20.29
N ALA A 191 -16.28 -3.50 20.24
CA ALA A 191 -14.94 -3.59 19.69
C ALA A 191 -14.94 -3.32 18.18
N LEU A 192 -15.93 -3.84 17.45
CA LEU A 192 -16.10 -3.59 16.02
C LEU A 192 -16.39 -2.11 15.74
N GLU A 193 -17.30 -1.48 16.50
CA GLU A 193 -17.60 -0.05 16.37
C GLU A 193 -16.38 0.83 16.64
N GLU A 194 -15.58 0.49 17.65
CA GLU A 194 -14.38 1.25 18.00
C GLU A 194 -13.27 1.08 16.96
N PHE A 195 -13.08 -0.14 16.47
CA PHE A 195 -12.15 -0.41 15.39
C PHE A 195 -12.53 0.35 14.11
N GLU A 196 -13.83 0.35 13.77
CA GLU A 196 -14.34 1.08 12.62
C GLU A 196 -13.97 2.56 12.66
N ARG A 197 -14.09 3.21 13.84
CA ARG A 197 -13.73 4.62 14.01
C ARG A 197 -12.24 4.90 13.82
N LEU A 198 -11.37 3.93 14.12
CA LEU A 198 -9.92 4.06 13.98
C LEU A 198 -9.43 3.72 12.57
N ALA A 199 -10.19 2.92 11.83
CA ALA A 199 -9.81 2.46 10.49
C ALA A 199 -10.16 3.45 9.37
N VAL A 200 -10.69 4.65 9.69
CA VAL A 200 -11.05 5.73 8.73
C VAL A 200 -9.85 6.60 8.38
#